data_AF-A0A378W1Z4-F1
#
_entry.id   AF-A0A378W1Z4-F1
#
_cell.length_a   1.000
_cell.length_b   1.000
_cell.length_c   1.000
_cell.angle_alpha   90.00
_cell.angle_beta   90.00
_cell.angle_gamma   90.00
#
_symmetry.space_group_name_H-M   'P 1'
#
loop_
_entity.id
_entity.type
_entity.pdbx_description
1 polymer ?
#
loop_
_entity_poly.entity_id
_entity_poly.type
_entity_poly.pdbx_seq_one_letter_code
_entity_poly.pdbx_strand_id
1 'polypeptide(L)'
;MIEGNGFHATARTRDNGINLSGNGSTNPQSFKADNLLVTGGFYGPQAAELGGTIFNKDGKSLGITEDIENEVENEADVGEQLEPEVKPQFGVVFGAKKDNKEVEK
;
A
#
# COMPACT_ATOMS: atom_id res chain seq x y z
N MET A 1 -3.23 -9.08 -14.80
CA MET A 1 -3.54 -9.27 -16.23
C MET A 1 -2.46 -8.59 -17.05
N ILE A 2 -1.98 -9.24 -18.11
CA ILE A 2 -1.04 -8.64 -19.08
C ILE A 2 -1.81 -8.40 -20.37
N GLU A 3 -1.68 -7.22 -20.96
CA GLU A 3 -2.35 -6.84 -22.20
C GLU A 3 -1.40 -6.03 -23.07
N GLY A 4 -1.05 -6.57 -24.25
CA GLY A 4 -0.01 -5.98 -25.10
C GLY A 4 1.34 -5.90 -24.39
N ASN A 5 1.93 -4.70 -24.36
CA ASN A 5 3.13 -4.39 -23.59
C ASN A 5 2.81 -3.81 -22.19
N GLY A 6 1.54 -3.81 -21.77
CA GLY A 6 1.07 -3.31 -20.49
C GLY A 6 0.68 -4.42 -19.51
N PHE A 7 0.51 -4.05 -18.24
CA PHE A 7 -0.11 -4.91 -17.25
C PHE A 7 -0.96 -4.12 -16.26
N HIS A 8 -1.99 -4.79 -15.75
CA HIS A 8 -2.87 -4.35 -14.67
C HIS A 8 -2.81 -5.36 -13.53
N ALA A 9 -2.68 -4.89 -12.30
CA ALA A 9 -2.64 -5.74 -11.11
C ALA A 9 -3.24 -5.03 -9.90
N THR A 10 -3.29 -5.74 -8.78
CA THR A 10 -3.68 -5.21 -7.47
C THR A 10 -2.53 -5.34 -6.48
N ALA A 11 -2.30 -4.31 -5.68
CA ALA A 11 -1.35 -4.34 -4.56
C ALA A 11 -2.10 -4.23 -3.22
N ARG A 12 -1.48 -4.76 -2.18
CA ARG A 12 -1.94 -4.63 -0.79
C ARG A 12 -0.75 -4.54 0.15
N THR A 13 -0.98 -3.99 1.34
CA THR A 13 -0.07 -4.14 2.47
C THR A 13 -0.15 -5.56 3.02
N ARG A 14 0.80 -5.92 3.89
CA ARG A 14 0.65 -7.09 4.76
C ARG A 14 -0.45 -6.83 5.80
N ASP A 15 -0.87 -7.88 6.52
CA ASP A 15 -1.94 -7.79 7.53
C ASP A 15 -1.59 -6.85 8.68
N ASN A 16 -0.30 -6.78 9.04
CA ASN A 16 0.24 -5.84 10.03
C ASN A 16 0.50 -4.43 9.46
N GLY A 17 0.20 -4.18 8.19
CA GLY A 17 0.39 -2.88 7.55
C GLY A 17 1.85 -2.46 7.37
N ILE A 18 2.03 -1.16 7.20
CA ILE A 18 3.32 -0.47 7.13
C ILE A 18 3.40 0.44 8.35
N ASN A 19 4.38 0.22 9.23
CA ASN A 19 4.61 1.08 10.38
C ASN A 19 5.09 2.47 9.91
N LEU A 20 4.31 3.51 10.20
CA LEU A 20 4.61 4.91 9.90
C LEU A 20 5.36 5.64 11.02
N SER A 21 5.31 5.09 12.23
CA SER A 21 5.82 5.69 13.47
C SER A 21 7.23 5.25 13.88
N GLY A 22 7.78 4.21 13.23
CA GLY A 22 9.08 3.63 13.57
C GLY A 22 9.00 2.61 14.72
N ASN A 23 10.10 1.88 14.95
CA ASN A 23 10.13 0.83 15.96
C ASN A 23 10.23 1.43 17.37
N GLY A 24 9.38 0.97 18.30
CA GLY A 24 9.37 1.45 19.70
C GLY A 24 8.62 2.78 19.92
N SER A 25 7.79 3.22 18.96
CA SER A 25 6.88 4.35 19.18
C SER A 25 5.89 4.04 20.30
N THR A 26 5.66 5.01 21.19
CA THR A 26 4.63 4.94 22.23
C THR A 26 3.22 5.22 21.70
N ASN A 27 3.12 5.68 20.44
CA ASN A 27 1.85 5.77 19.70
C ASN A 27 2.06 5.15 18.32
N PRO A 28 1.95 3.81 18.19
CA PRO A 28 2.19 3.12 16.95
C PRO A 28 1.08 3.40 15.93
N GLN A 29 1.50 3.83 14.73
CA GLN A 29 0.61 4.14 13.63
C GLN A 29 0.96 3.25 12.44
N SER A 30 -0.03 2.49 11.96
CA SER A 30 0.14 1.52 10.88
C SER A 30 -0.75 1.88 9.69
N PHE A 31 -0.16 1.93 8.50
CA PHE A 31 -0.87 2.13 7.25
C PHE A 31 -1.29 0.79 6.64
N LYS A 32 -2.59 0.60 6.43
CA LYS A 32 -3.16 -0.58 5.77
C LYS A 32 -3.89 -0.19 4.50
N ALA A 33 -3.65 -0.95 3.45
CA ALA A 33 -4.29 -0.77 2.16
C ALA A 33 -4.50 -2.10 1.45
N ASP A 34 -5.65 -2.23 0.79
CA ASP A 34 -5.98 -3.39 -0.03
C ASP A 34 -6.57 -2.95 -1.37
N ASN A 35 -6.50 -3.84 -2.35
CA ASN A 35 -7.10 -3.69 -3.66
C ASN A 35 -6.65 -2.40 -4.41
N LEU A 36 -5.39 -2.02 -4.21
CA LEU A 36 -4.78 -0.85 -4.83
C LEU A 36 -4.52 -1.12 -6.31
N LEU A 37 -4.96 -0.23 -7.19
CA LEU A 37 -4.72 -0.37 -8.62
C LEU A 37 -3.24 -0.20 -8.94
N VAL A 38 -2.68 -1.19 -9.64
CA VAL A 38 -1.35 -1.13 -10.23
C VAL A 38 -1.49 -1.12 -11.75
N THR A 39 -0.85 -0.15 -12.38
CA THR A 39 -0.68 -0.07 -13.82
C THR A 39 0.78 -0.03 -14.16
N GLY A 40 1.19 -0.73 -15.21
CA GLY A 40 2.57 -0.72 -15.65
C GLY A 40 2.75 -1.28 -17.04
N GLY A 41 4.01 -1.42 -17.43
CA GLY A 41 4.37 -1.94 -18.74
C GLY A 41 5.75 -2.58 -18.75
N PHE A 42 6.01 -3.24 -19.88
CA PHE A 42 7.26 -3.86 -20.24
C PHE A 42 7.98 -2.99 -21.26
N TYR A 43 9.28 -2.80 -21.05
CA TYR A 43 10.11 -1.85 -21.80
C TYR A 43 11.38 -2.54 -22.32
N GLY A 44 11.93 -1.96 -23.38
CA GLY A 44 13.15 -2.45 -24.03
C GLY A 44 12.96 -3.70 -24.90
N PRO A 45 14.00 -4.11 -25.64
CA PRO A 45 13.98 -5.33 -26.43
C PRO A 45 13.64 -6.54 -25.56
N GLN A 46 12.75 -7.41 -26.06
CA GLN A 46 12.33 -8.63 -25.36
C GLN A 46 11.79 -8.42 -23.93
N ALA A 47 11.22 -7.24 -23.64
CA ALA A 47 10.70 -6.92 -22.30
C ALA A 47 11.76 -7.07 -21.19
N ALA A 48 12.99 -6.64 -21.47
CA ALA A 48 14.12 -6.72 -20.52
C ALA A 48 13.91 -5.89 -19.25
N GLU A 49 12.99 -4.92 -19.29
CA GLU A 49 12.66 -4.06 -18.16
C GLU A 49 11.15 -4.03 -17.95
N LEU A 50 10.73 -3.82 -16.71
CA LEU A 50 9.35 -3.54 -16.35
C LEU A 50 9.29 -2.35 -15.40
N GLY A 51 8.16 -1.66 -15.40
CA GLY A 51 7.91 -0.59 -14.44
C GLY A 51 6.44 -0.27 -14.35
N GLY A 52 6.05 0.43 -13.29
CA GLY A 52 4.66 0.76 -13.07
C GLY A 52 4.45 1.73 -11.93
N THR A 53 3.19 2.02 -11.69
CA THR A 53 2.74 2.95 -10.67
C THR A 53 1.63 2.35 -9.84
N ILE A 54 1.60 2.75 -8.57
CA ILE A 54 0.50 2.50 -7.65
C ILE A 54 0.03 3.89 -7.20
N PHE A 55 -1.23 4.22 -7.46
CA PHE A 55 -1.81 5.50 -7.07
C PHE A 55 -3.13 5.26 -6.37
N ASN A 56 -3.31 5.83 -5.18
CA ASN A 56 -4.64 5.93 -4.59
C ASN A 56 -5.31 7.24 -5.00
N LYS A 57 -6.01 7.21 -6.13
CA LYS A 57 -6.75 8.37 -6.64
C LYS A 57 -8.17 8.48 -6.04
N ASP A 58 -8.76 7.36 -5.63
CA ASP A 58 -10.20 7.28 -5.31
C ASP A 58 -10.50 7.23 -3.81
N GLY A 59 -9.48 7.30 -2.93
CA GLY A 59 -9.68 7.16 -1.49
C GLY A 59 -10.25 5.80 -1.08
N LYS A 60 -10.00 4.76 -1.91
CA LYS A 60 -10.34 3.35 -1.61
C LYS A 60 -9.66 2.96 -0.30
N SER A 61 -10.44 2.39 0.62
CA SER A 61 -10.18 2.20 2.05
C SER A 61 -8.71 2.22 2.43
N LEU A 62 -8.26 3.40 2.88
CA LEU A 62 -6.98 3.56 3.55
C LEU A 62 -7.28 3.71 5.03
N GLY A 63 -6.94 2.69 5.80
CA GLY A 63 -7.00 2.77 7.24
C GLY A 63 -5.61 3.14 7.76
N ILE A 64 -5.54 4.22 8.54
CA ILE A 64 -4.49 4.35 9.55
C ILE A 64 -5.10 3.77 10.82
N THR A 65 -4.54 2.68 11.34
CA THR A 65 -4.96 2.12 12.62
C THR A 65 -3.96 2.52 13.68
N GLU A 66 -4.45 3.05 14.80
CA GLU A 66 -3.66 3.17 16.02
C GLU A 66 -3.64 1.78 16.68
N ASP A 67 -2.47 1.18 16.82
CA ASP A 67 -2.34 -0.11 17.48
C ASP A 67 -2.32 0.13 19.01
N ILE A 68 -3.49 0.41 19.60
CA ILE A 68 -3.63 0.57 21.05
C ILE A 68 -3.57 -0.82 21.71
N GLU A 69 -2.35 -1.32 21.95
CA GLU A 69 -2.14 -2.45 22.86
C GLU A 69 -2.15 -1.94 24.30
N ASN A 70 -3.33 -1.70 24.88
CA ASN A 70 -3.51 -1.69 26.33
C ASN A 70 -5.00 -1.88 26.67
N GLU A 71 -5.30 -2.99 27.34
CA GLU A 71 -6.60 -3.24 27.95
C GLU A 71 -6.90 -2.19 29.02
N VAL A 72 -7.98 -1.41 28.86
CA VAL A 72 -8.78 -0.94 29.98
C VAL A 72 -10.24 -0.85 29.52
N GLU A 73 -11.12 -1.70 30.06
CA GLU A 73 -12.56 -1.44 30.11
C GLU A 73 -12.77 -0.08 30.80
N ASN A 74 -13.38 0.89 30.13
CA ASN A 74 -14.14 1.95 30.79
C ASN A 74 -15.11 2.62 29.80
N GLU A 75 -16.39 2.46 30.11
CA GLU A 75 -17.53 3.21 29.59
C GLU A 75 -17.41 4.70 30.00
N ALA A 76 -17.38 5.64 29.04
CA ALA A 76 -17.90 7.00 29.21
C ALA A 76 -17.91 7.79 27.89
N ASP A 77 -19.12 8.13 27.46
CA ASP A 77 -19.50 9.16 26.48
C ASP A 77 -18.74 10.49 26.66
N VAL A 78 -17.99 10.92 25.62
CA VAL A 78 -17.79 12.34 25.26
C VAL A 78 -17.59 12.42 23.75
N GLY A 79 -18.53 13.09 23.07
CA GLY A 79 -18.50 13.28 21.62
C GLY A 79 -17.23 13.96 21.13
N GLU A 80 -16.42 13.26 20.34
CA GLU A 80 -15.37 13.86 19.53
C GLU A 80 -15.94 14.29 18.18
N GLN A 81 -15.85 15.59 17.96
CA GLN A 81 -16.05 16.28 16.70
C GLN A 81 -15.33 15.53 15.58
N LEU A 82 -16.11 14.98 14.63
CA LEU A 82 -15.58 14.36 13.41
C LEU A 82 -14.75 15.39 12.65
N GLU A 83 -13.43 15.39 12.88
CA GLU A 83 -12.50 16.10 12.02
C GLU A 83 -12.68 15.58 10.58
N PRO A 84 -12.62 16.44 9.56
CA PRO A 84 -12.71 15.99 8.18
C PRO A 84 -11.63 14.95 7.95
N GLU A 85 -12.03 13.69 7.71
CA GLU A 85 -11.14 12.55 7.50
C GLU A 85 -10.26 12.84 6.26
N VAL A 86 -9.10 13.44 6.47
CA VAL A 86 -8.10 13.66 5.41
C VAL A 86 -7.54 12.29 5.07
N LYS A 87 -8.15 11.63 4.08
CA LYS A 87 -7.67 10.34 3.61
C LYS A 87 -6.24 10.50 3.10
N PRO A 88 -5.27 9.75 3.65
CA PRO A 88 -3.87 9.87 3.25
C PRO A 88 -3.74 9.59 1.74
N GLN A 89 -2.93 10.36 1.02
CA GLN A 89 -2.67 10.14 -0.40
C GLN A 89 -1.22 9.69 -0.57
N PHE A 90 -1.01 8.73 -1.46
CA PHE A 90 0.33 8.28 -1.81
C PHE A 90 0.39 7.85 -3.29
N GLY A 91 1.60 7.93 -3.82
CA GLY A 91 1.96 7.41 -5.13
C GLY A 91 3.28 6.66 -5.03
N VAL A 92 3.34 5.46 -5.60
CA VAL A 92 4.56 4.66 -5.72
C VAL A 92 4.90 4.51 -7.19
N VAL A 93 6.17 4.71 -7.53
CA VAL A 93 6.75 4.34 -8.82
C VAL A 93 7.75 3.21 -8.58
N PHE A 94 7.73 2.19 -9.44
CA PHE A 94 8.68 1.09 -9.36
C PHE A 94 9.21 0.70 -10.73
N GLY A 95 10.42 0.15 -10.74
CA GLY A 95 11.08 -0.36 -11.93
C GLY A 95 11.97 -1.54 -11.57
N ALA A 96 12.06 -2.52 -12.47
CA ALA A 96 12.90 -3.68 -12.32
C ALA A 96 13.47 -4.12 -13.66
N LYS A 97 14.63 -4.76 -13.61
CA LYS A 97 15.28 -5.38 -14.76
C LYS A 97 15.14 -6.88 -14.66
N LYS A 98 14.92 -7.55 -15.80
CA LYS A 98 14.88 -9.01 -15.88
C LYS A 98 16.20 -9.59 -15.36
N ASP A 99 16.11 -10.55 -14.45
CA ASP A 99 17.27 -11.31 -13.98
C ASP A 99 17.73 -12.27 -15.10
N ASN A 100 19.04 -12.48 -15.21
CA ASN A 100 19.67 -13.31 -16.23
C ASN A 100 19.73 -14.80 -15.85
N LYS A 101 19.20 -15.18 -14.69
CA LYS A 101 19.08 -16.58 -14.28
C LYS A 101 17.87 -17.18 -15.00
N GLU A 102 18.14 -18.00 -16.01
CA GLU A 102 17.10 -18.85 -16.59
C GLU A 102 16.62 -19.82 -15.50
N VAL A 103 15.33 -19.76 -15.17
CA VAL A 103 14.70 -20.81 -14.36
C VAL A 103 14.53 -21.99 -15.31
N GLU A 104 15.34 -23.04 -15.14
CA GLU A 104 15.05 -24.34 -15.78
C GLU A 104 13.61 -24.73 -15.41
N LYS A 105 12.81 -24.99 -16.44
CA LYS A 105 11.38 -25.23 -16.33
C LYS A 105 11.07 -26.71 -16.18
#